data_AF-A0A6A7YJG5-F1
#
_entry.id   AF-A0A6A7YJG5-F1
#
_cell.length_a   1.000
_cell.length_b   1.000
_cell.length_c   1.000
_cell.angle_alpha   90.00
_cell.angle_beta   90.00
_cell.angle_gamma   90.00
#
_symmetry.space_group_name_H-M   'P 1'
#
loop_
_entity.id
_entity.type
_entity.pdbx_description
1 polymer ?
#
loop_
_entity_poly.entity_id
_entity_poly.type
_entity_poly.pdbx_seq_one_letter_code
_entity_poly.pdbx_strand_id
1 'polypeptide(L)'
;MKPELYEVWGDTVDVRHLVYAIVIGAIVSLSAFFTAQHFLLEWVASAQMARAYAMLVGIVGCLVGGAISASLFKPKRHVVEHEADPAWRSQILKDLQSEFGDLGRLADLPPETIAELKEMGLYELFVDYEKGLHNVGADPAPAVDGLAANGGRS
;
A
#
# COMPACT_ATOMS: atom_id res chain seq x y z
N MET A 1 15.60 16.73 8.79
CA MET A 1 15.98 15.35 9.17
C MET A 1 15.01 14.40 8.50
N LYS A 2 15.50 13.36 7.82
CA LYS A 2 14.66 12.40 7.06
C LYS A 2 13.88 11.50 8.03
N PRO A 3 12.60 11.20 7.78
CA PRO A 3 11.86 10.24 8.58
C PRO A 3 12.48 8.85 8.37
N GLU A 4 12.86 8.19 9.48
CA GLU A 4 13.27 6.78 9.46
C GLU A 4 11.99 5.93 9.56
N LEU A 5 11.72 5.21 8.49
CA LEU A 5 10.57 4.32 8.37
C LEU A 5 11.03 2.90 8.70
N TYR A 6 10.32 2.23 9.59
CA TYR A 6 10.56 0.84 9.96
C TYR A 6 9.32 0.00 9.70
N GLU A 7 9.53 -1.22 9.21
CA GLU A 7 8.45 -2.18 9.04
C GLU A 7 8.22 -2.92 10.37
N VAL A 8 7.03 -2.76 10.93
CA VAL A 8 6.61 -3.43 12.17
C VAL A 8 5.30 -4.12 11.88
N TRP A 9 5.27 -5.45 12.03
CA TRP A 9 4.05 -6.25 11.80
C TRP A 9 3.42 -6.02 10.40
N GLY A 10 4.26 -5.83 9.38
CA GLY A 10 3.80 -5.60 8.01
C GLY A 10 3.23 -4.20 7.74
N ASP A 11 3.32 -3.28 8.70
CA ASP A 11 2.99 -1.86 8.51
C ASP A 11 4.25 -0.98 8.60
N THR A 12 4.29 0.09 7.81
CA THR A 12 5.41 1.02 7.79
C THR A 12 5.17 2.16 8.77
N VAL A 13 5.96 2.17 9.84
CA VAL A 13 5.82 3.12 10.95
C VAL A 13 7.02 4.06 11.02
N ASP A 14 6.76 5.34 11.30
CA ASP A 14 7.80 6.33 11.61
C ASP A 14 8.29 6.14 13.06
N VAL A 15 9.59 5.84 13.21
CA VAL A 15 10.21 5.53 14.51
C VAL A 15 10.01 6.66 15.52
N ARG A 16 10.00 7.92 15.08
CA ARG A 16 9.87 9.06 16.01
C ARG A 16 8.47 9.09 16.62
N HIS A 17 7.44 8.90 15.80
CA HIS A 17 6.06 8.83 16.30
C HIS A 17 5.85 7.61 17.18
N LEU A 18 6.47 6.46 16.85
CA LEU A 18 6.44 5.27 17.68
C LEU A 18 7.03 5.53 19.08
N VAL A 19 8.22 6.14 19.14
CA VAL A 19 8.87 6.49 20.41
C VAL A 19 8.02 7.49 21.20
N TYR A 20 7.45 8.50 20.54
CA TYR A 20 6.55 9.44 21.23
C TYR A 20 5.29 8.75 21.76
N ALA A 21 4.68 7.83 21.01
CA ALA A 21 3.52 7.07 21.48
C ALA A 21 3.85 6.21 22.72
N ILE A 22 5.01 5.54 22.73
CA ILE A 22 5.47 4.75 23.87
C ILE A 22 5.66 5.65 25.10
N VAL A 23 6.31 6.81 24.94
CA VAL A 23 6.57 7.75 26.03
C VAL A 23 5.26 8.32 26.58
N ILE A 24 4.33 8.72 25.70
CA ILE A 24 3.01 9.23 26.12
C ILE A 24 2.25 8.14 26.88
N GLY A 25 2.20 6.91 26.34
CA GLY A 25 1.54 5.78 26.99
C GLY A 25 2.13 5.48 28.36
N ALA A 26 3.46 5.48 28.49
CA ALA A 26 4.15 5.27 29.76
C ALA A 26 3.82 6.39 30.78
N ILE A 27 3.90 7.66 30.37
CA ILE A 27 3.62 8.79 31.26
C ILE A 27 2.16 8.74 31.72
N VAL A 28 1.20 8.56 30.81
CA VAL A 28 -0.24 8.57 31.15
C VAL A 28 -0.59 7.39 32.05
N SER A 29 -0.12 6.18 31.75
CA SER A 29 -0.41 4.98 32.54
C SER A 29 0.22 5.01 33.94
N LEU A 30 1.49 5.40 34.05
CA LEU A 30 2.15 5.53 35.36
C LEU A 30 1.52 6.64 36.19
N SER A 31 1.21 7.79 35.58
CA SER A 31 0.55 8.91 36.29
C SER A 31 -0.82 8.49 36.81
N ALA A 32 -1.62 7.79 36.00
CA ALA A 32 -2.91 7.26 36.40
C ALA A 32 -2.78 6.24 37.54
N PHE A 33 -1.81 5.32 37.46
CA PHE A 33 -1.55 4.33 38.50
C PHE A 33 -1.16 4.99 39.84
N PHE A 34 -0.16 5.88 39.84
CA PHE A 34 0.31 6.51 41.07
C PHE A 34 -0.74 7.42 41.70
N THR A 35 -1.46 8.18 40.88
CA THR A 35 -2.57 9.03 41.35
C THR A 35 -3.66 8.17 41.98
N ALA A 36 -4.10 7.11 41.30
CA ALA A 36 -5.11 6.20 41.82
C ALA A 36 -4.64 5.51 43.10
N GLN A 37 -3.39 5.05 43.16
CA GLN A 37 -2.83 4.42 44.35
C GLN A 37 -2.84 5.37 45.54
N HIS A 38 -2.44 6.63 45.35
CA HIS A 38 -2.42 7.62 46.42
C HIS A 38 -3.82 7.86 46.99
N PHE A 39 -4.81 8.13 46.13
CA PHE A 39 -6.19 8.34 46.56
C PHE A 39 -6.85 7.09 47.16
N LEU A 40 -6.59 5.91 46.60
CA LEU A 40 -7.19 4.66 47.06
C LEU A 40 -6.60 4.18 48.38
N LEU A 41 -5.34 4.48 48.68
CA LEU A 41 -4.75 4.19 49.99
C LEU A 41 -5.37 5.02 51.11
N GLU A 42 -5.87 6.22 50.81
CA GLU A 42 -6.58 7.06 51.78
C GLU A 42 -8.03 6.60 51.98
N TRP A 43 -8.66 6.03 50.94
CA TRP A 43 -10.07 5.63 50.98
C TRP A 43 -10.30 4.19 51.43
N VAL A 44 -9.40 3.27 51.07
CA VAL A 44 -9.58 1.82 51.27
C VAL A 44 -8.79 1.34 52.47
N ALA A 45 -9.47 0.69 53.42
CA ALA A 45 -8.85 0.19 54.66
C ALA A 45 -7.75 -0.87 54.46
N SER A 46 -7.72 -1.54 53.30
CA SER A 46 -6.71 -2.56 52.98
C SER A 46 -5.80 -2.13 51.83
N ALA A 47 -4.50 -2.04 52.11
CA ALA A 47 -3.48 -1.63 51.14
C ALA A 47 -3.39 -2.58 49.93
N GLN A 48 -3.69 -3.86 50.11
CA GLN A 48 -3.67 -4.85 49.03
C GLN A 48 -4.79 -4.62 48.01
N MET A 49 -6.01 -4.28 48.47
CA MET A 49 -7.13 -3.96 47.58
C MET A 49 -6.92 -2.62 46.88
N ALA A 50 -6.42 -1.60 47.61
CA ALA A 50 -6.06 -0.32 47.02
C ALA A 50 -5.08 -0.47 45.85
N ARG A 51 -4.05 -1.32 46.00
CA ARG A 51 -3.08 -1.60 44.94
C ARG A 51 -3.69 -2.33 43.74
N ALA A 52 -4.58 -3.29 43.97
CA ALA A 52 -5.27 -4.01 42.90
C ALA A 52 -6.16 -3.07 42.08
N TYR A 53 -6.92 -2.20 42.74
CA TYR A 53 -7.72 -1.18 42.06
C TYR A 53 -6.87 -0.14 41.33
N ALA A 54 -5.74 0.28 41.91
CA ALA A 54 -4.80 1.17 41.23
C ALA A 54 -4.24 0.56 39.94
N MET A 55 -3.94 -0.74 39.92
CA MET A 55 -3.52 -1.45 38.71
C MET A 55 -4.60 -1.39 37.61
N LEU A 56 -5.87 -1.59 37.97
CA LEU A 56 -6.98 -1.46 37.01
C LEU A 56 -7.06 -0.04 36.43
N VAL A 57 -6.90 0.99 37.27
CA VAL A 57 -6.86 2.38 36.80
C VAL A 57 -5.65 2.63 35.89
N GLY A 58 -4.51 2.02 36.19
CA GLY A 58 -3.32 2.06 35.32
C GLY A 58 -3.61 1.48 33.93
N ILE A 59 -4.35 0.37 33.83
CA ILE A 59 -4.77 -0.23 32.55
C ILE A 59 -5.67 0.73 31.78
N VAL A 60 -6.64 1.37 32.45
CA VAL A 60 -7.48 2.42 31.83
C VAL A 60 -6.60 3.58 31.34
N GLY A 61 -5.58 3.96 32.10
CA GLY A 61 -4.56 4.93 31.69
C GLY A 61 -3.82 4.53 30.42
N CYS A 62 -3.47 3.25 30.24
CA CYS A 62 -2.88 2.75 29.00
C CYS A 62 -3.83 2.91 27.80
N LEU A 63 -5.12 2.61 27.98
CA LEU A 63 -6.12 2.76 26.91
C LEU A 63 -6.27 4.22 26.49
N VAL A 64 -6.30 5.13 27.46
CA VAL A 64 -6.34 6.58 27.21
C VAL A 64 -5.06 7.05 26.52
N GLY A 65 -3.89 6.60 26.97
CA GLY A 65 -2.61 6.91 26.32
C GLY A 65 -2.55 6.42 24.86
N GLY A 66 -3.09 5.23 24.59
CA GLY A 66 -3.26 4.69 23.24
C GLY A 66 -4.20 5.53 22.38
N ALA A 67 -5.36 5.93 22.93
CA ALA A 67 -6.31 6.79 22.23
C ALA A 67 -5.73 8.18 21.92
N ILE A 68 -5.00 8.78 22.86
CA ILE A 68 -4.27 10.04 22.65
C ILE A 68 -3.26 9.87 21.53
N SER A 69 -2.44 8.83 21.59
CA SER A 69 -1.42 8.56 20.56
C SER A 69 -2.05 8.35 19.18
N ALA A 70 -3.15 7.59 19.09
CA ALA A 70 -3.89 7.38 17.85
C ALA A 70 -4.51 8.66 17.29
N SER A 71 -4.99 9.56 18.16
CA SER A 71 -5.55 10.85 17.73
C SER A 71 -4.47 11.85 17.29
N LEU A 72 -3.30 11.83 17.93
CA LEU A 72 -2.18 12.73 17.65
C LEU A 72 -1.43 12.31 16.38
N PHE A 73 -1.27 11.01 16.16
CA PHE A 73 -0.62 10.44 14.97
C PHE A 73 -1.70 9.94 14.00
N LYS A 74 -2.38 10.88 13.33
CA LYS A 74 -3.38 10.54 12.30
C LYS A 74 -2.78 9.55 11.28
N PRO A 75 -3.56 8.56 10.80
CA PRO A 75 -3.11 7.62 9.78
C PRO A 75 -2.61 8.39 8.57
N LYS A 76 -1.29 8.36 8.32
CA LYS A 76 -0.66 9.05 7.18
C LYS A 76 -0.85 8.31 5.86
N ARG A 77 -1.51 7.16 5.88
CA ARG A 77 -1.83 6.38 4.69
C ARG A 77 -2.94 7.09 3.92
N HIS A 78 -2.55 7.97 3.01
CA HIS A 78 -3.35 8.21 1.82
C HIS A 78 -3.32 6.88 1.05
N VAL A 79 -4.32 6.02 1.24
CA VAL A 79 -4.60 4.95 0.28
C VAL A 79 -5.12 5.68 -0.94
N VAL A 80 -4.22 6.22 -1.74
CA VAL A 80 -4.59 6.57 -3.09
C VAL A 80 -4.60 5.23 -3.81
N GLU A 81 -5.75 4.55 -3.77
CA GLU A 81 -6.18 3.80 -4.95
C GLU A 81 -6.35 4.87 -6.03
N HIS A 82 -5.23 5.37 -6.58
CA HIS A 82 -5.29 5.96 -7.90
C HIS A 82 -5.75 4.80 -8.74
N GLU A 83 -7.04 4.80 -9.09
CA GLU A 83 -7.47 4.42 -10.42
C GLU A 83 -6.39 4.94 -11.36
N ALA A 84 -5.45 4.06 -11.72
CA ALA A 84 -4.32 4.44 -12.53
C ALA A 84 -4.89 5.15 -13.75
N ASP A 85 -4.54 6.42 -13.90
CA ASP A 85 -5.01 7.27 -14.99
C ASP A 85 -4.93 6.44 -16.29
N PRO A 86 -6.02 6.30 -17.08
CA PRO A 86 -6.01 5.54 -18.33
C PRO A 86 -4.80 5.87 -19.23
N ALA A 87 -4.30 7.10 -19.16
CA ALA A 87 -3.08 7.54 -19.84
C ALA A 87 -1.80 6.87 -19.31
N TRP A 88 -1.67 6.65 -18.01
CA TRP A 88 -0.51 5.98 -17.40
C TRP A 88 -0.52 4.47 -17.67
N ARG A 89 -1.70 3.83 -17.62
CA ARG A 89 -1.82 2.39 -17.94
C ARG A 89 -1.45 2.10 -19.40
N SER A 90 -1.86 2.96 -20.33
CA SER A 90 -1.50 2.84 -21.74
C SER A 90 -0.02 3.14 -22.01
N GLN A 91 0.63 3.98 -21.21
CA GLN A 91 2.08 4.18 -21.28
C GLN A 91 2.85 2.93 -20.84
N ILE A 92 2.43 2.26 -19.76
CA ILE A 92 3.06 1.01 -19.31
C ILE A 92 2.97 -0.07 -20.39
N LEU A 93 1.83 -0.20 -21.09
CA LEU A 93 1.71 -1.17 -22.18
C LEU A 93 2.68 -0.89 -23.33
N LYS A 94 2.94 0.38 -23.65
CA LYS A 94 3.94 0.77 -24.66
C LYS A 94 5.36 0.48 -24.19
N ASP A 95 5.66 0.78 -22.93
CA ASP A 95 6.98 0.50 -22.35
C ASP A 95 7.23 -1.01 -22.32
N LEU A 96 6.22 -1.81 -21.95
CA LEU A 96 6.29 -3.27 -21.95
C LEU A 96 6.46 -3.85 -23.37
N GLN A 97 5.80 -3.28 -24.38
CA GLN A 97 6.02 -3.65 -25.78
C GLN A 97 7.47 -3.37 -26.22
N SER A 98 8.01 -2.22 -25.80
CA SER A 98 9.37 -1.81 -26.17
C SER A 98 10.44 -2.73 -25.60
N GLU A 99 10.21 -3.31 -24.42
CA GLU A 99 11.16 -4.15 -23.71
C GLU A 99 11.02 -5.64 -24.05
N PHE A 100 9.78 -6.13 -24.22
CA PHE A 100 9.48 -7.56 -24.39
C PHE A 100 8.98 -7.95 -25.79
N GLY A 101 8.76 -6.98 -26.69
CA GLY A 101 8.26 -7.22 -28.04
C GLY A 101 6.73 -7.22 -28.13
N ASP A 102 6.18 -7.90 -29.13
CA ASP A 102 4.73 -7.89 -29.38
C ASP A 102 3.95 -8.59 -28.25
N LEU A 103 2.89 -7.93 -27.74
CA LEU A 103 2.05 -8.43 -26.65
C LEU A 103 1.02 -9.49 -27.10
N GLY A 104 0.93 -9.75 -28.41
CA GLY A 104 0.00 -10.69 -28.99
C GLY A 104 -1.42 -10.15 -29.11
N ARG A 105 -2.35 -10.99 -29.59
CA ARG A 105 -3.76 -10.62 -29.81
C ARG A 105 -4.68 -11.23 -28.77
N LEU A 106 -5.67 -10.48 -28.32
CA LEU A 106 -6.77 -10.95 -27.47
C LEU A 106 -7.53 -12.13 -28.07
N ALA A 107 -7.56 -12.25 -29.40
CA ALA A 107 -8.19 -13.35 -30.11
C ALA A 107 -7.47 -14.71 -29.96
N ASP A 108 -6.17 -14.67 -29.62
CA ASP A 108 -5.36 -15.88 -29.46
C ASP A 108 -5.36 -16.37 -28.00
N LEU A 109 -6.00 -15.65 -27.08
CA LEU A 109 -6.08 -16.01 -25.68
C LEU A 109 -7.14 -17.09 -25.42
N PRO A 110 -6.85 -18.09 -24.57
CA PRO A 110 -7.83 -19.04 -24.09
C PRO A 110 -9.01 -18.36 -23.36
N PRO A 111 -10.22 -18.94 -23.40
CA PRO A 111 -11.41 -18.33 -22.80
C PRO A 111 -11.29 -18.14 -21.27
N GLU A 112 -10.53 -18.99 -20.58
CA GLU A 112 -10.22 -18.86 -19.16
C GLU A 112 -9.40 -17.59 -18.85
N THR A 113 -8.38 -17.29 -19.66
CA THR A 113 -7.52 -16.12 -19.47
C THR A 113 -8.27 -14.82 -19.77
N ILE A 114 -9.20 -14.85 -20.75
CA ILE A 114 -10.08 -13.71 -21.04
C ILE A 114 -11.00 -13.41 -19.85
N ALA A 115 -11.46 -14.43 -19.12
CA ALA A 115 -12.28 -14.24 -17.93
C ALA A 115 -11.48 -13.56 -16.80
N GLU A 116 -10.26 -14.03 -16.53
CA GLU A 116 -9.36 -13.41 -15.55
C GLU A 116 -9.04 -11.94 -15.89
N LEU A 117 -8.76 -11.65 -17.17
CA LEU A 117 -8.54 -10.28 -17.66
C LEU A 117 -9.75 -9.35 -17.43
N LYS A 118 -10.97 -9.88 -17.51
CA LYS A 118 -12.20 -9.13 -17.23
C LYS A 118 -12.40 -8.91 -15.74
N GLU A 119 -12.14 -9.91 -14.92
CA GLU A 119 -12.20 -9.80 -13.45
C GLU A 119 -11.20 -8.78 -12.90
N MET A 120 -10.02 -8.70 -13.50
CA MET A 120 -8.98 -7.73 -13.15
C MET A 120 -9.20 -6.33 -13.75
N GLY A 121 -10.27 -6.13 -14.55
CA GLY A 121 -10.56 -4.86 -15.21
C GLY A 121 -9.53 -4.45 -16.28
N LEU A 122 -8.73 -5.39 -16.77
CA LEU A 122 -7.66 -5.15 -17.74
C LEU A 122 -8.13 -5.34 -19.19
N TYR A 123 -9.24 -6.07 -19.41
CA TYR A 123 -9.73 -6.38 -20.76
C TYR A 123 -9.91 -5.14 -21.64
N GLU A 124 -10.62 -4.12 -21.15
CA GLU A 124 -10.87 -2.89 -21.91
C GLU A 124 -9.58 -2.12 -22.25
N LEU A 125 -8.57 -2.17 -21.36
CA LEU A 125 -7.27 -1.55 -21.59
C LEU A 125 -6.54 -2.18 -22.78
N PHE A 126 -6.55 -3.52 -22.88
CA PHE A 126 -5.94 -4.23 -24.01
C PHE A 126 -6.75 -4.06 -25.31
N VAL A 127 -8.08 -4.00 -25.22
CA VAL A 127 -8.94 -3.71 -26.38
C VAL A 127 -8.64 -2.32 -26.96
N ASP A 128 -8.52 -1.30 -26.12
CA ASP A 128 -8.21 0.06 -26.56
C ASP A 128 -6.78 0.20 -27.09
N TYR A 129 -5.85 -0.58 -26.53
CA TYR A 129 -4.49 -0.71 -27.06
C TYR A 129 -4.47 -1.33 -28.47
N GLU A 130 -5.18 -2.44 -28.70
CA GLU A 130 -5.29 -3.07 -30.03
C GLU A 130 -5.96 -2.15 -31.06
N LYS A 131 -7.03 -1.44 -30.67
CA LYS A 131 -7.67 -0.43 -31.53
C LYS A 131 -6.70 0.71 -31.89
N GLY A 132 -5.87 1.13 -30.94
CA GLY A 132 -4.80 2.11 -31.16
C GLY A 132 -3.79 1.63 -32.21
N LEU A 133 -3.38 0.36 -32.15
CA LEU A 133 -2.51 -0.26 -33.16
C LEU A 133 -3.19 -0.34 -34.54
N HIS A 134 -4.49 -0.68 -34.58
CA HIS A 134 -5.24 -0.77 -35.84
C HIS A 134 -5.38 0.59 -36.53
N ASN A 135 -5.56 1.67 -35.75
CA ASN A 135 -5.64 3.04 -36.29
C ASN A 135 -4.28 3.57 -36.79
N VAL A 136 -3.16 3.10 -36.23
CA VAL A 136 -1.80 3.40 -36.73
C VAL A 136 -1.48 2.59 -37.99
N GLY A 137 -2.11 1.42 -38.19
CA GLY A 137 -1.95 0.56 -39.36
C GLY A 137 -2.72 0.98 -40.62
N ALA A 138 -3.42 2.12 -40.62
CA ALA A 138 -4.16 2.65 -41.77
C ALA A 138 -3.35 3.63 -42.65
N ASP A 139 -2.09 3.92 -42.30
CA ASP A 139 -1.13 4.46 -43.25
C ASP A 139 -0.46 3.28 -44.00
N PRO A 140 -0.38 3.31 -45.35
CA PRO A 140 0.17 2.21 -46.11
C PRO A 140 1.62 1.98 -45.69
N ALA A 141 1.89 0.78 -45.17
CA ALA A 141 3.24 0.33 -44.83
C ALA A 141 4.21 0.60 -46.01
N PRO A 142 5.41 1.15 -45.76
CA PRO A 142 6.41 1.21 -46.80
C PRO A 142 6.73 -0.23 -47.19
N ALA A 143 6.58 -0.53 -48.49
CA ALA A 143 6.94 -1.80 -49.07
C ALA A 143 8.40 -2.11 -48.72
N VAL A 144 8.62 -3.20 -47.97
CA VAL A 144 9.94 -3.78 -47.78
C VAL A 144 10.36 -4.42 -49.10
N ASP A 145 11.05 -3.62 -49.92
CA ASP A 145 11.61 -4.03 -51.20
C ASP A 145 12.88 -4.88 -50.97
N GLY A 146 12.86 -6.08 -51.55
CA GLY A 146 14.02 -6.86 -51.99
C GLY A 146 15.14 -7.18 -51.00
N LEU A 147 15.08 -8.37 -50.37
CA LEU A 147 16.30 -9.15 -50.14
C LEU A 147 16.38 -10.26 -51.18
N ALA A 148 16.92 -9.89 -52.35
CA ALA A 148 17.26 -10.83 -53.41
C ALA A 148 18.39 -11.76 -52.93
N ALA A 149 18.07 -13.05 -52.82
CA ALA A 149 19.04 -14.11 -52.74
C ALA A 149 19.82 -14.22 -54.06
N ASN A 150 21.13 -13.94 -54.08
CA ASN A 150 22.02 -14.61 -55.03
C ASN A 150 23.53 -14.54 -54.68
N GLY A 151 24.20 -15.70 -54.84
CA GLY A 151 25.64 -15.87 -55.03
C GLY A 151 26.39 -16.38 -53.80
N GLY A 152 27.06 -17.52 -53.78
CA GLY A 152 27.48 -18.43 -54.86
C GLY A 152 28.72 -19.21 -54.37
N ARG A 153 28.80 -20.49 -54.71
CA ARG A 153 29.94 -21.39 -54.40
C ARG A 153 31.15 -21.02 -55.26
N SER A 154 32.34 -20.95 -54.66
CA SER A 154 33.60 -21.59 -55.12
C SER A 154 34.73 -21.32 -54.13
#